data_AF-A0A520BSB9-F1
#
_entry.id   AF-A0A520BSB9-F1
#
_cell.length_a   1.000
_cell.length_b   1.000
_cell.length_c   1.000
_cell.angle_alpha   90.00
_cell.angle_beta   90.00
_cell.angle_gamma   90.00
#
_symmetry.space_group_name_H-M   'P 1'
#
loop_
_entity.id
_entity.type
_entity.pdbx_description
1 polymer ?
#
loop_
_entity_poly.entity_id
_entity_poly.type
_entity_poly.pdbx_seq_one_letter_code
_entity_poly.pdbx_strand_id
1 'polypeptide(L)'
;MKYILIFYILLAIAFSSFSQGNDNKQEWIAQYKESVVFSGFLRGLDNSELSSSIMKADKSFYNPFFKTLHQRSIKRGTDYLVNLINKNFESRKGRVAQPAEGKQALLISLHFYTSKKLAEMAEEEFLKWINNPNKKILIEEVKRIY
;
A
#
# COMPACT_ATOMS: atom_id res chain seq x y z
N MET A 1 21.64 -25.26 20.19
CA MET A 1 20.45 -25.47 19.34
C MET A 1 19.61 -24.22 19.09
N LYS A 2 19.34 -23.34 20.08
CA LYS A 2 18.54 -22.11 19.87
C LYS A 2 19.12 -21.13 18.82
N TYR A 3 20.44 -20.97 18.78
CA TYR A 3 21.11 -20.09 17.80
C TYR A 3 21.01 -20.60 16.35
N ILE A 4 20.91 -21.91 16.17
CA ILE A 4 20.76 -22.53 14.84
C ILE A 4 19.35 -22.22 14.30
N LEU A 5 18.33 -22.28 15.15
CA LEU A 5 16.95 -21.93 14.77
C LEU A 5 16.81 -20.45 14.39
N ILE A 6 17.45 -19.55 15.15
CA ILE A 6 17.48 -18.11 14.86
C ILE A 6 18.23 -17.84 13.55
N PHE A 7 19.33 -18.54 13.31
CA PHE A 7 20.08 -18.46 12.06
C PHE A 7 19.24 -18.93 10.87
N TYR A 8 18.49 -20.04 10.97
CA TYR A 8 17.58 -20.49 9.90
C TYR A 8 16.39 -19.57 9.69
N ILE A 9 15.86 -18.92 10.73
CA ILE A 9 14.80 -17.91 10.60
C ILE A 9 15.35 -16.67 9.88
N LEU A 10 16.53 -16.18 10.27
CA LEU A 10 17.20 -15.07 9.60
C LEU A 10 17.59 -15.43 8.16
N LEU A 11 18.01 -16.68 7.90
CA LEU A 11 18.29 -17.18 6.56
C LEU A 11 17.00 -17.26 5.74
N ALA A 12 15.87 -17.69 6.31
CA ALA A 12 14.58 -17.71 5.62
C ALA A 12 14.09 -16.30 5.28
N ILE A 13 14.32 -15.32 6.17
CA ILE A 13 14.04 -13.89 5.94
C ILE A 13 15.02 -13.30 4.90
N ALA A 14 16.26 -13.80 4.83
CA ALA A 14 17.25 -13.38 3.84
C ALA A 14 17.06 -14.06 2.46
N PHE A 15 16.53 -15.29 2.42
CA PHE A 15 16.18 -16.02 1.19
C PHE A 15 14.82 -15.60 0.62
N SER A 16 13.95 -14.96 1.41
CA SER A 16 12.98 -14.00 0.88
C SER A 16 13.66 -12.70 0.45
N SER A 17 14.84 -12.82 -0.20
CA SER A 17 15.38 -11.87 -1.15
C SER A 17 14.19 -11.28 -1.88
N PHE A 18 13.93 -10.02 -1.54
CA PHE A 18 12.84 -9.19 -2.00
C PHE A 18 12.57 -9.47 -3.47
N SER A 19 11.47 -10.19 -3.70
CA SER A 19 11.04 -10.71 -5.00
C SER A 19 10.38 -9.54 -5.78
N GLN A 20 11.19 -8.50 -6.01
CA GLN A 20 10.76 -7.24 -6.62
C GLN A 20 10.56 -7.46 -8.12
N GLY A 21 9.29 -7.61 -8.52
CA GLY A 21 8.88 -7.83 -9.92
C GLY A 21 8.56 -9.28 -10.28
N ASN A 22 8.42 -10.19 -9.31
CA ASN A 22 8.06 -11.57 -9.57
C ASN A 22 6.55 -11.77 -9.68
N ASP A 23 6.12 -12.78 -10.45
CA ASP A 23 4.72 -13.03 -10.81
C ASP A 23 3.89 -13.70 -9.70
N ASN A 24 4.37 -13.71 -8.45
CA ASN A 24 3.61 -14.26 -7.33
C ASN A 24 2.40 -13.37 -7.03
N LYS A 25 1.22 -13.83 -7.46
CA LYS A 25 -0.07 -13.15 -7.28
C LYS A 25 -0.29 -12.68 -5.84
N GLN A 26 0.01 -13.53 -4.85
CA GLN A 26 -0.24 -13.21 -3.44
C GLN A 26 0.64 -12.07 -2.95
N GLU A 27 1.93 -12.12 -3.26
CA GLU A 27 2.90 -11.08 -2.90
C GLU A 27 2.58 -9.76 -3.59
N TRP A 28 2.28 -9.80 -4.90
CA TRP A 28 1.92 -8.60 -5.66
C TRP A 28 0.66 -7.93 -5.11
N ILE A 29 -0.38 -8.73 -4.82
CA ILE A 29 -1.63 -8.22 -4.24
C ILE A 29 -1.37 -7.62 -2.85
N ALA A 30 -0.57 -8.26 -2.00
CA ALA A 30 -0.23 -7.73 -0.68
C ALA A 30 0.46 -6.36 -0.80
N GLN A 31 1.51 -6.27 -1.63
CA GLN A 31 2.27 -5.03 -1.85
C GLN A 31 1.39 -3.91 -2.44
N TYR A 32 0.49 -4.25 -3.37
CA TYR A 32 -0.48 -3.29 -3.92
C TYR A 32 -1.42 -2.76 -2.83
N LYS A 33 -2.03 -3.65 -2.04
CA LYS A 33 -2.97 -3.29 -0.97
C LYS A 33 -2.30 -2.41 0.08
N GLU A 34 -1.12 -2.80 0.54
CA GLU A 34 -0.32 -2.04 1.50
C GLU A 34 0.04 -0.65 0.96
N SER A 35 0.54 -0.58 -0.28
CA SER A 35 0.91 0.68 -0.91
C SER A 35 -0.27 1.65 -1.06
N VAL A 36 -1.43 1.14 -1.47
CA VAL A 36 -2.67 1.91 -1.61
C VAL A 36 -3.15 2.42 -0.26
N VAL A 37 -3.21 1.54 0.74
CA VAL A 37 -3.74 1.88 2.07
C VAL A 37 -2.82 2.85 2.79
N PHE A 38 -1.50 2.61 2.77
CA PHE A 38 -0.55 3.51 3.40
C PHE A 38 -0.52 4.88 2.72
N SER A 39 -0.46 4.92 1.38
CA SER A 39 -0.49 6.20 0.64
C SER A 39 -1.81 6.95 0.85
N GLY A 40 -2.93 6.23 0.92
CA GLY A 40 -4.26 6.82 1.11
C GLY A 40 -4.48 7.31 2.53
N PHE A 41 -3.98 6.59 3.52
CA PHE A 41 -3.96 7.01 4.92
C PHE A 41 -3.20 8.32 5.08
N LEU A 42 -1.94 8.39 4.63
CA LEU A 42 -1.11 9.58 4.75
C LEU A 42 -1.68 10.80 4.03
N ARG A 43 -2.27 10.59 2.83
CA ARG A 43 -2.97 11.67 2.11
C ARG A 43 -4.28 12.06 2.78
N GLY A 44 -4.98 11.10 3.37
CA GLY A 44 -6.25 11.31 4.07
C GLY A 44 -6.13 12.02 5.41
N LEU A 45 -4.93 12.03 6.02
CA LEU A 45 -4.64 12.82 7.22
C LEU A 45 -4.73 14.33 6.99
N ASP A 46 -4.46 14.79 5.76
CA ASP A 46 -4.45 16.21 5.40
C ASP A 46 -3.52 17.07 6.29
N ASN A 47 -2.44 16.45 6.78
CA ASN A 47 -1.42 17.06 7.62
C ASN A 47 -0.04 16.58 7.15
N SER A 48 0.67 17.43 6.42
CA SER A 48 1.95 17.09 5.79
C SER A 48 3.08 16.83 6.79
N GLU A 49 3.09 17.51 7.93
CA GLU A 49 4.09 17.35 8.98
C GLU A 49 3.91 16.01 9.70
N LEU A 50 2.68 15.66 10.07
CA LEU A 50 2.36 14.38 10.68
C LEU A 50 2.66 13.23 9.71
N SER A 51 2.25 13.35 8.45
CA SER A 51 2.54 12.34 7.42
C SER A 51 4.05 12.15 7.23
N SER A 52 4.81 13.24 7.22
CA SER A 52 6.28 13.17 7.14
C SER A 52 6.90 12.50 8.37
N SER A 53 6.35 12.76 9.56
CA SER A 53 6.81 12.15 10.82
C SER A 53 6.55 10.65 10.85
N ILE A 54 5.37 10.21 10.40
CA ILE A 54 5.03 8.79 10.26
C ILE A 54 5.98 8.11 9.27
N MET A 55 6.22 8.72 8.10
CA MET A 55 7.14 8.16 7.09
C MET A 55 8.59 8.08 7.56
N LYS A 56 9.02 8.97 8.46
CA LYS A 56 10.36 8.91 9.08
C LYS A 56 10.46 7.82 10.14
N ALA A 57 9.40 7.65 10.93
CA ALA A 57 9.35 6.68 12.03
C ALA A 57 9.14 5.24 11.55
N ASP A 58 8.39 5.03 10.47
CA ASP A 58 8.03 3.71 9.97
C ASP A 58 8.35 3.57 8.47
N LYS A 59 9.27 2.65 8.16
CA LYS A 59 9.68 2.29 6.80
C LYS A 59 9.12 0.95 6.33
N SER A 60 8.22 0.33 7.08
CA SER A 60 7.66 -1.00 6.75
C SER A 60 6.97 -1.03 5.39
N PHE A 61 6.48 0.12 4.93
CA PHE A 61 5.79 0.28 3.65
C PHE A 61 6.68 0.90 2.55
N TYR A 62 7.98 1.04 2.81
CA TYR A 62 8.93 1.63 1.85
C TYR A 62 9.34 0.59 0.81
N ASN A 63 8.68 0.64 -0.35
CA ASN A 63 9.04 -0.15 -1.52
C ASN A 63 9.10 0.75 -2.77
N PRO A 64 10.22 1.48 -2.96
CA PRO A 64 10.34 2.48 -4.02
C PRO A 64 10.28 1.83 -5.41
N PHE A 65 10.84 0.62 -5.57
CA PHE A 65 10.81 -0.13 -6.81
C PHE A 65 9.37 -0.46 -7.26
N PHE A 66 8.59 -1.11 -6.38
CA PHE A 66 7.19 -1.44 -6.66
C PHE A 66 6.36 -0.19 -6.92
N LYS A 67 6.58 0.86 -6.12
CA LYS A 67 5.87 2.13 -6.27
C LYS A 67 6.16 2.79 -7.61
N THR A 68 7.40 2.76 -8.09
CA THR A 68 7.76 3.30 -9.41
C THR A 68 7.09 2.50 -10.54
N LEU A 69 7.14 1.17 -10.50
CA LEU A 69 6.51 0.33 -11.53
C LEU A 69 4.98 0.46 -11.59
N HIS A 70 4.34 0.60 -10.43
CA HIS A 70 2.89 0.53 -10.31
C HIS A 70 2.26 1.85 -9.87
N GLN A 71 2.95 2.98 -10.06
CA GLN A 71 2.53 4.30 -9.57
C GLN A 71 1.10 4.65 -10.00
N ARG A 72 0.75 4.38 -11.25
CA ARG A 72 -0.58 4.67 -11.80
C ARG A 72 -1.67 3.84 -11.11
N SER A 73 -1.44 2.54 -10.95
CA SER A 73 -2.36 1.60 -10.29
C SER A 73 -2.54 1.96 -8.81
N ILE A 74 -1.44 2.23 -8.10
CA ILE A 74 -1.46 2.65 -6.69
C ILE A 74 -2.21 3.98 -6.54
N LYS A 75 -1.97 4.95 -7.43
CA LYS A 75 -2.66 6.25 -7.41
C LYS A 75 -4.17 6.08 -7.53
N ARG A 76 -4.67 5.20 -8.42
CA ARG A 76 -6.10 4.91 -8.57
C ARG A 76 -6.72 4.42 -7.26
N GLY A 77 -6.12 3.42 -6.61
CA GLY A 77 -6.58 2.91 -5.32
C GLY A 77 -6.51 3.95 -4.21
N THR A 78 -5.43 4.73 -4.20
CA THR A 78 -5.19 5.79 -3.22
C THR A 78 -6.25 6.90 -3.32
N ASP A 79 -6.54 7.37 -4.53
CA ASP A 79 -7.55 8.40 -4.77
C ASP A 79 -8.95 7.93 -4.34
N TYR A 80 -9.26 6.65 -4.58
CA TYR A 80 -10.51 6.04 -4.11
C TYR A 80 -10.62 6.07 -2.57
N LEU A 81 -9.57 5.65 -1.85
CA LEU A 81 -9.54 5.68 -0.39
C LEU A 81 -9.66 7.10 0.16
N VAL A 82 -8.93 8.07 -0.40
CA VAL A 82 -9.02 9.48 0.03
C VAL A 82 -10.45 10.01 -0.14
N ASN A 83 -11.12 9.67 -1.25
CA ASN A 83 -12.52 10.02 -1.46
C ASN A 83 -13.45 9.37 -0.42
N LEU A 84 -13.22 8.12 -0.04
CA LEU A 84 -13.99 7.46 1.03
C LEU A 84 -13.81 8.17 2.38
N ILE A 85 -12.57 8.54 2.72
CA ILE A 85 -12.25 9.28 3.95
C ILE A 85 -12.98 10.61 3.98
N ASN A 86 -12.88 11.39 2.90
CA ASN A 86 -13.54 12.70 2.80
C ASN A 86 -15.07 12.55 2.84
N LYS A 87 -15.64 11.60 2.10
CA LYS A 87 -17.10 11.36 2.13
C LYS A 87 -17.59 10.96 3.52
N ASN A 88 -16.84 10.12 4.24
CA ASN A 88 -17.16 9.77 5.62
C ASN A 88 -17.17 11.02 6.51
N PHE A 89 -16.12 11.84 6.42
CA PHE A 89 -16.00 13.07 7.21
C PHE A 89 -17.16 14.05 6.93
N GLU A 90 -17.45 14.35 5.66
CA GLU A 90 -18.54 15.24 5.27
C GLU A 90 -19.90 14.71 5.75
N SER A 91 -20.15 13.40 5.64
CA SER A 91 -21.42 12.79 6.05
C SER A 91 -21.69 12.91 7.57
N ARG A 92 -20.65 13.12 8.37
CA ARG A 92 -20.74 13.26 9.83
C ARG A 92 -20.84 14.71 10.29
N LYS A 93 -20.53 15.70 9.44
CA LYS A 93 -20.59 17.12 9.85
C LYS A 93 -22.00 17.49 10.32
N GLY A 94 -22.08 18.21 11.45
CA GLY A 94 -23.35 18.66 12.03
C GLY A 94 -24.18 17.60 12.74
N ARG A 95 -23.69 16.36 12.90
CA ARG A 95 -24.37 15.35 13.72
C ARG A 95 -24.14 15.63 15.21
N VAL A 96 -25.22 15.61 15.99
CA VAL A 96 -25.23 15.88 17.45
C VAL A 96 -24.35 14.91 18.24
N ALA A 97 -24.11 13.70 17.72
CA ALA A 97 -23.25 12.67 18.30
C ALA A 97 -22.03 12.39 17.42
N GLN A 98 -21.13 13.35 17.24
CA GLN A 98 -19.78 13.04 16.76
C GLN A 98 -18.92 12.60 17.95
N PRO A 99 -18.58 11.30 18.09
CA PRO A 99 -17.81 10.82 19.23
C PRO A 99 -16.34 11.29 19.21
N ALA A 100 -15.83 11.77 18.06
CA ALA A 100 -14.52 12.39 17.94
C ALA A 100 -14.44 13.27 16.68
N GLU A 101 -13.78 14.41 16.79
CA GLU A 101 -13.48 15.29 15.66
C GLU A 101 -12.46 14.66 14.68
N GLY A 102 -12.46 15.15 13.45
CA GLY A 102 -11.50 14.74 12.41
C GLY A 102 -11.96 13.63 11.47
N LYS A 103 -11.13 13.31 10.46
CA LYS A 103 -11.49 12.50 9.29
C LYS A 103 -11.54 10.98 9.53
N GLN A 104 -11.14 10.49 10.71
CA GLN A 104 -11.03 9.04 11.01
C GLN A 104 -10.21 8.27 9.96
N ALA A 105 -9.19 8.91 9.38
CA ALA A 105 -8.44 8.38 8.22
C ALA A 105 -7.88 6.97 8.47
N LEU A 106 -7.33 6.70 9.65
CA LEU A 106 -6.82 5.38 10.02
C LEU A 106 -7.92 4.31 10.02
N LEU A 107 -9.05 4.57 10.70
CA LEU A 107 -10.16 3.63 10.79
C LEU A 107 -10.71 3.26 9.40
N ILE A 108 -10.95 4.27 8.55
CA ILE A 108 -11.44 4.05 7.19
C ILE A 108 -10.41 3.30 6.34
N SER A 109 -9.11 3.57 6.53
CA SER A 109 -8.02 2.86 5.84
C SER A 109 -7.96 1.38 6.25
N LEU A 110 -8.13 1.06 7.54
CA LEU A 110 -8.18 -0.31 8.05
C LEU A 110 -9.41 -1.08 7.51
N HIS A 111 -10.59 -0.44 7.48
CA HIS A 111 -11.78 -1.03 6.87
C HIS A 111 -11.60 -1.25 5.37
N PHE A 112 -10.94 -0.32 4.68
CA PHE A 112 -10.66 -0.48 3.25
C PHE A 112 -9.67 -1.60 2.97
N TYR A 113 -8.65 -1.79 3.83
CA TYR A 113 -7.66 -2.87 3.71
C TYR A 113 -8.31 -4.27 3.66
N THR A 114 -9.35 -4.48 4.46
CA THR A 114 -10.10 -5.76 4.53
C THR A 114 -11.29 -5.80 3.58
N SER A 115 -11.57 -4.72 2.85
CA SER A 115 -12.75 -4.63 1.99
C SER A 115 -12.65 -5.51 0.74
N LYS A 116 -13.81 -6.05 0.32
CA LYS A 116 -13.95 -6.72 -0.98
C LYS A 116 -13.54 -5.80 -2.14
N LYS A 117 -13.85 -4.50 -2.04
CA LYS A 117 -13.54 -3.54 -3.08
C LYS A 117 -12.05 -3.42 -3.35
N LEU A 118 -11.23 -3.32 -2.30
CA LEU A 118 -9.77 -3.27 -2.48
C LEU A 118 -9.22 -4.60 -3.03
N ALA A 119 -9.79 -5.74 -2.61
CA ALA A 119 -9.42 -7.04 -3.16
C ALA A 119 -9.71 -7.13 -4.67
N GLU A 120 -10.90 -6.71 -5.11
CA GLU A 120 -11.28 -6.64 -6.52
C GLU A 120 -10.34 -5.72 -7.32
N MET A 121 -10.02 -4.53 -6.77
CA MET A 121 -9.07 -3.62 -7.42
C MET A 121 -7.66 -4.21 -7.54
N ALA A 122 -7.20 -4.97 -6.55
CA ALA A 122 -5.90 -5.63 -6.58
C ALA A 122 -5.85 -6.74 -7.63
N GLU A 123 -6.90 -7.57 -7.70
CA GLU A 123 -7.07 -8.61 -8.73
C GLU A 123 -7.04 -8.00 -10.15
N GLU A 124 -7.82 -6.94 -10.38
CA GLU A 124 -7.86 -6.24 -11.67
C GLU A 124 -6.49 -5.71 -12.10
N GLU A 125 -5.78 -5.03 -11.19
CA GLU A 125 -4.48 -4.44 -11.51
C GLU A 125 -3.37 -5.49 -11.67
N PHE A 126 -3.45 -6.61 -10.92
CA PHE A 126 -2.57 -7.75 -11.14
C PHE A 126 -2.76 -8.34 -12.53
N LEU A 127 -4.02 -8.55 -12.96
CA LEU A 127 -4.32 -9.06 -14.30
C LEU A 127 -3.81 -8.13 -15.41
N LYS A 128 -3.91 -6.81 -15.22
CA LYS A 128 -3.32 -5.84 -16.16
C LYS A 128 -1.79 -5.94 -16.19
N TRP A 129 -1.16 -6.15 -15.03
CA TRP A 129 0.28 -6.27 -14.93
C TRP A 129 0.82 -7.50 -15.64
N ILE A 130 0.25 -8.69 -15.39
CA ILE A 130 0.73 -9.93 -15.99
C ILE A 130 0.56 -9.94 -17.52
N ASN A 131 -0.47 -9.26 -18.02
CA ASN A 131 -0.79 -9.17 -19.45
C ASN A 131 -0.14 -7.96 -20.14
N ASN A 132 0.72 -7.22 -19.44
CA ASN A 132 1.40 -6.06 -20.02
C ASN A 132 2.52 -6.53 -20.97
N PRO A 133 2.44 -6.25 -22.28
CA PRO A 133 3.46 -6.68 -23.25
C PRO A 133 4.82 -6.02 -22.99
N ASN A 134 4.84 -4.85 -22.38
CA ASN A 134 6.05 -4.08 -22.09
C ASN A 134 6.60 -4.36 -20.67
N LYS A 135 6.05 -5.35 -19.95
CA LYS A 135 6.43 -5.69 -18.56
C LYS A 135 7.95 -5.78 -18.37
N LYS A 136 8.63 -6.54 -19.24
CA LYS A 136 10.08 -6.75 -19.15
C LYS A 136 10.87 -5.45 -19.31
N ILE A 137 10.48 -4.61 -20.28
CA ILE A 137 11.15 -3.33 -20.55
C ILE A 137 11.02 -2.42 -19.32
N LEU A 138 9.81 -2.29 -18.78
CA LEU A 138 9.55 -1.47 -17.59
C LEU A 138 10.37 -1.93 -16.37
N ILE A 139 10.47 -3.24 -16.14
CA ILE A 139 11.29 -3.79 -15.04
C ILE A 139 12.75 -3.39 -15.22
N GLU A 140 13.31 -3.55 -16.42
CA GLU A 140 14.71 -3.21 -16.68
C GLU A 140 14.99 -1.71 -16.62
N GLU A 141 14.05 -0.86 -17.04
CA GLU A 141 14.15 0.59 -16.88
C GLU A 141 14.20 1.00 -15.41
N VAL A 142 13.32 0.45 -14.58
CA VAL A 142 13.29 0.78 -13.14
C VAL A 142 14.52 0.23 -12.41
N LYS A 143 15.01 -0.97 -12.76
CA LYS A 143 16.26 -1.52 -12.22
C LYS A 143 17.50 -0.70 -12.53
N ARG A 144 17.49 0.17 -13.54
CA ARG A 144 18.63 1.06 -13.82
C ARG A 144 18.64 2.30 -12.95
N ILE A 145 17.50 2.65 -12.36
CA ILE A 145 17.34 3.85 -11.53
C ILE A 145 17.68 3.56 -10.05
N TYR A 146 17.53 2.30 -9.62
CA TYR A 146 17.73 1.83 -8.24
C TYR A 146 18.83 0.79 -8.16
#